data_AF-A0A1Q7H476-F1
#
_entry.id   AF-A0A1Q7H476-F1
#
_cell.length_a   1.000
_cell.length_b   1.000
_cell.length_c   1.000
_cell.angle_alpha   90.00
_cell.angle_beta   90.00
_cell.angle_gamma   90.00
#
_symmetry.space_group_name_H-M   'P 1'
#
loop_
_entity.id
_entity.type
_entity.pdbx_description
1 polymer ?
#
loop_
_entity_poly.entity_id
_entity_poly.type
_entity_poly.pdbx_seq_one_letter_code
_entity_poly.pdbx_strand_id
1 'polypeptide(L)'
;MSPVELQDLRRIVGAVARLRGETVREVTVRSDLRHVKVELQSGLILVVSAERDQHGRPYLEVDVVAAPHDASARQQIEVRFD
;
A
#
# COMPACT_ATOMS: atom_id res chain seq x y z
N MET A 1 24.47 -2.20 8.58
CA MET A 1 23.38 -1.27 8.20
C MET A 1 23.21 -1.40 6.70
N SER A 2 22.06 -1.87 6.19
CA SER A 2 21.80 -1.73 4.75
C SER A 2 21.45 -0.27 4.51
N PRO A 3 22.08 0.40 3.53
CA PRO A 3 21.64 1.71 3.13
C PRO A 3 20.23 1.50 2.56
N VAL A 4 19.23 2.19 3.11
CA VAL A 4 17.99 2.41 2.36
C VAL A 4 18.45 3.06 1.05
N GLU A 5 18.14 2.44 -0.09
CA GLU A 5 18.63 2.95 -1.36
C GLU A 5 18.02 4.35 -1.56
N LEU A 6 18.81 5.31 -2.06
CA LEU A 6 18.34 6.67 -2.28
C LEU A 6 17.05 6.70 -3.14
N GLN A 7 16.88 5.71 -4.01
CA GLN A 7 15.69 5.49 -4.81
C GLN A 7 14.45 5.18 -3.97
N ASP A 8 14.57 4.36 -2.93
CA ASP A 8 13.46 4.02 -2.02
C ASP A 8 13.00 5.27 -1.27
N LEU A 9 13.95 6.06 -0.75
CA LEU A 9 13.64 7.33 -0.09
C LEU A 9 12.94 8.31 -1.03
N ARG A 10 13.37 8.40 -2.30
CA ARG A 10 12.72 9.25 -3.30
C ARG A 10 11.31 8.75 -3.64
N ARG A 11 11.09 7.44 -3.75
CA ARG A 11 9.77 6.84 -3.98
C ARG A 11 8.83 7.15 -2.81
N ILE A 12 9.30 6.97 -1.57
CA ILE A 12 8.54 7.30 -0.35
C ILE A 12 8.19 8.79 -0.30
N VAL A 13 9.15 9.68 -0.53
CA VAL A 13 8.90 11.13 -0.54
C VAL A 13 7.90 11.52 -1.62
N GLY A 14 8.02 10.97 -2.83
CA GLY A 14 7.07 11.20 -3.92
C GLY A 14 5.67 10.68 -3.61
N ALA A 15 5.57 9.49 -3.02
CA ALA A 15 4.32 8.92 -2.54
C ALA A 15 3.65 9.80 -1.48
N VAL A 16 4.39 10.16 -0.42
CA VAL A 16 3.88 11.00 0.67
C VAL A 16 3.49 12.40 0.20
N ALA A 17 4.25 13.00 -0.74
CA ALA A 17 3.91 14.30 -1.30
C ALA A 17 2.55 14.31 -2.01
N ARG A 18 2.16 13.21 -2.67
CA ARG A 18 0.85 13.05 -3.31
C ARG A 18 -0.31 12.92 -2.32
N LEU A 19 -0.03 12.60 -1.06
CA LEU A 19 -1.03 12.51 0.00
C LEU A 19 -1.26 13.86 0.71
N ARG A 20 -0.52 14.91 0.37
CA ARG A 20 -0.64 16.21 1.05
C ARG A 20 -2.01 16.84 0.80
N GLY A 21 -2.76 17.06 1.89
CA GLY A 21 -4.11 17.65 1.83
C GLY A 21 -5.21 16.62 1.54
N GLU A 22 -4.84 15.34 1.38
CA GLU A 22 -5.80 14.26 1.20
C GLU A 22 -6.45 13.88 2.53
N THR A 23 -7.74 13.58 2.48
CA THR A 23 -8.50 13.10 3.64
C THR A 23 -8.64 11.59 3.56
N VAL A 24 -8.39 10.90 4.67
CA VAL A 24 -8.56 9.45 4.75
C VAL A 24 -10.05 9.11 4.72
N ARG A 25 -10.42 8.17 3.85
CA ARG A 25 -11.77 7.58 3.74
C ARG A 25 -11.87 6.30 4.54
N GLU A 26 -10.94 5.37 4.35
CA GLU A 26 -10.94 4.05 4.99
C GLU A 26 -9.51 3.55 5.23
N VAL A 27 -9.31 2.81 6.32
CA VAL A 27 -8.06 2.11 6.62
C VAL A 27 -8.35 0.65 6.84
N THR A 28 -7.68 -0.23 6.09
CA THR A 28 -7.73 -1.67 6.27
C THR A 28 -6.35 -2.17 6.66
N VAL A 29 -6.28 -2.96 7.74
CA VAL A 29 -5.04 -3.59 8.20
C VAL A 29 -5.22 -5.11 8.12
N ARG A 30 -4.27 -5.80 7.49
CA ARG A 30 -4.27 -7.27 7.47
C ARG A 30 -3.97 -7.79 8.88
N SER A 31 -4.58 -8.91 9.27
CA SER A 31 -4.48 -9.46 10.63
C SER A 31 -3.06 -9.80 11.09
N ASP A 32 -2.15 -10.08 10.16
CA ASP A 32 -0.74 -10.33 10.44
C ASP A 32 0.12 -9.05 10.50
N LEU A 33 -0.53 -7.88 10.44
CA LEU A 33 0.07 -6.54 10.47
C LEU A 33 1.11 -6.30 9.37
N ARG A 34 1.15 -7.13 8.33
CA ARG A 34 2.11 -6.99 7.24
C ARG A 34 1.64 -6.06 6.15
N HIS A 35 0.35 -5.75 6.08
CA HIS A 35 -0.20 -4.89 5.04
C HIS A 35 -1.16 -3.88 5.64
N VAL A 36 -0.98 -2.63 5.25
CA VAL A 36 -1.89 -1.52 5.54
C VAL A 36 -2.33 -0.91 4.21
N LYS A 37 -3.64 -0.81 4.01
CA LYS A 37 -4.26 -0.13 2.88
C LYS A 37 -4.99 1.10 3.42
N VAL A 38 -4.70 2.27 2.86
CA VAL A 38 -5.38 3.53 3.18
C VAL A 38 -6.03 4.06 1.92
N GLU A 39 -7.35 4.14 1.91
CA GLU A 39 -8.11 4.78 0.83
C GLU A 39 -8.35 6.25 1.18
N LEU A 40 -8.08 7.14 0.23
CA LEU A 40 -8.29 8.57 0.35
C LEU A 40 -9.59 8.99 -0.34
N GLN A 41 -10.13 10.15 0.04
CA GLN A 41 -11.33 10.73 -0.57
C GLN A 41 -11.17 10.98 -2.08
N SER A 42 -9.95 11.26 -2.56
CA SER A 42 -9.67 11.40 -3.99
C SER A 42 -9.72 10.08 -4.78
N GLY A 43 -9.86 8.93 -4.11
CA GLY A 43 -9.76 7.61 -4.72
C GLY A 43 -8.31 7.11 -4.89
N LEU A 44 -7.32 7.85 -4.39
CA LEU A 44 -5.96 7.31 -4.23
C LEU A 44 -5.93 6.27 -3.11
N ILE A 45 -5.08 5.26 -3.30
CA ILE A 45 -4.86 4.18 -2.34
C ILE A 45 -3.38 4.15 -2.02
N LEU A 46 -3.05 4.36 -0.74
CA LEU A 46 -1.73 4.09 -0.20
C LEU A 46 -1.68 2.64 0.28
N VAL A 47 -0.68 1.89 -0.16
CA VAL A 47 -0.39 0.54 0.30
C VAL A 47 0.97 0.55 0.97
N VAL A 48 1.03 0.02 2.19
CA VAL A 48 2.26 -0.19 2.94
C VAL A 48 2.39 -1.67 3.24
N SER A 49 3.49 -2.27 2.80
CA SER A 49 3.81 -3.68 3.03
C SER A 49 5.07 -3.80 3.88
N ALA A 50 5.01 -4.63 4.91
CA ALA A 50 6.16 -4.99 5.75
C ALA A 50 6.65 -6.38 5.37
N GLU A 51 7.84 -6.41 4.78
CA GLU A 51 8.48 -7.61 4.26
C GLU A 51 9.84 -7.85 4.92
N ARG A 52 10.49 -8.95 4.53
CA ARG A 52 11.89 -9.19 4.83
C ARG A 52 12.67 -9.23 3.53
N ASP A 53 13.80 -8.54 3.50
CA ASP A 53 14.72 -8.60 2.37
C ASP A 53 15.37 -9.99 2.25
N GLN A 54 16.18 -10.18 1.20
CA GLN A 54 16.93 -11.42 0.95
C GLN A 54 17.89 -11.84 2.10
N HIS A 55 18.17 -10.96 3.06
CA HIS A 55 18.99 -11.23 4.25
C HIS A 55 18.14 -11.38 5.52
N GLY A 56 16.81 -11.45 5.39
CA GLY A 56 15.88 -11.59 6.50
C GLY A 56 15.66 -10.31 7.31
N ARG A 57 16.16 -9.16 6.85
CA ARG A 57 16.02 -7.86 7.54
C ARG A 57 14.66 -7.24 7.22
N PRO A 58 14.02 -6.55 8.18
CA PRO A 58 12.75 -5.88 7.92
C PRO A 58 12.91 -4.82 6.82
N TYR A 59 11.97 -4.81 5.88
CA TYR A 59 11.88 -3.87 4.77
C TYR A 59 10.44 -3.37 4.65
N LEU A 60 10.27 -2.09 4.33
CA LEU A 60 8.96 -1.48 4.11
C LEU A 60 8.85 -1.07 2.65
N GLU A 61 7.82 -1.57 1.97
CA GLU A 61 7.43 -1.08 0.65
C GLU A 61 6.23 -0.14 0.78
N VAL A 62 6.28 0.97 0.05
CA VAL A 62 5.24 2.01 0.06
C VAL A 62 4.87 2.35 -1.37
N ASP A 63 3.58 2.23 -1.68
CA ASP A 63 3.02 2.55 -2.99
C ASP A 63 1.78 3.41 -2.91
N VAL A 64 1.61 4.26 -3.92
CA VAL A 64 0.39 5.05 -4.12
C VAL A 64 -0.17 4.75 -5.50
N VAL A 65 -1.31 4.07 -5.52
CA VAL A 65 -2.02 3.67 -6.73
C VAL A 65 -3.35 4.41 -6.81
N ALA A 66 -3.90 4.57 -8.00
CA ALA A 66 -5.26 5.05 -8.17
C ALA A 66 -6.22 3.86 -8.04
N ALA A 67 -7.36 4.05 -7.37
CA ALA A 67 -8.44 3.07 -7.42
C ALA A 67 -8.88 2.88 -8.89
N PRO A 68 -9.21 1.64 -9.31
CA PRO A 68 -9.86 1.42 -10.58
C PRO A 68 -11.13 2.29 -10.65
N HIS A 69 -11.33 3.00 -11.75
CA HIS A 69 -12.47 3.91 -11.91
C HIS A 69 -13.84 3.20 -12.02
N ASP A 70 -13.89 1.88 -11.88
CA ASP A 70 -15.10 1.09 -12.05
C ASP A 70 -15.58 0.49 -10.72
N ALA A 71 -16.68 1.05 -10.23
CA ALA A 71 -17.45 0.55 -9.09
C ALA A 71 -18.04 -0.87 -9.30
N SER A 72 -17.81 -1.50 -10.45
CA SER A 72 -18.23 -2.87 -10.80
C SER A 72 -17.19 -3.95 -10.47
N ALA A 73 -15.96 -3.59 -10.06
CA ALA A 73 -14.87 -4.52 -9.82
C ALA A 73 -14.86 -5.19 -8.42
N ARG A 74 -16.01 -5.23 -7.71
CA ARG A 74 -16.19 -6.17 -6.58
C ARG A 74 -16.42 -7.59 -7.10
N GLN A 75 -15.54 -8.09 -7.96
CA GLN A 75 -15.53 -9.50 -8.32
C GLN A 75 -14.98 -10.29 -7.12
N GLN A 76 -15.87 -10.65 -6.21
CA GLN A 76 -15.61 -11.70 -5.23
C GLN A 76 -15.25 -12.97 -6.01
N ILE A 77 -14.04 -13.48 -5.80
CA ILE A 77 -13.65 -14.79 -6.32
C ILE A 77 -14.36 -15.82 -5.43
N GLU A 78 -15.39 -16.47 -5.97
CA GLU A 78 -16.07 -17.57 -5.30
C GLU A 78 -15.19 -18.82 -5.45
N VAL A 79 -14.49 -19.19 -4.37
CA VAL A 79 -13.68 -20.42 -4.35
C VAL A 79 -14.57 -21.56 -3.85
N ARG A 80 -14.85 -22.52 -4.73
CA ARG A 80 -15.49 -23.79 -4.35
C ARG A 80 -14.41 -24.74 -3.84
N PHE A 81 -14.62 -25.26 -2.63
CA PHE A 81 -13.83 -26.37 -2.11
C PHE A 81 -14.56 -27.65 -2.48
N ASP A 82 -13.96 -28.43 -3.39
CA ASP A 82 -14.29 -29.85 -3.60
C ASP A 82 -13.51 -30.73 -2.62
#